data_AF-A0A660YXP1-F1
#
_entry.id   AF-A0A660YXP1-F1
#
_cell.length_a   1.000
_cell.length_b   1.000
_cell.length_c   1.000
_cell.angle_alpha   90.00
_cell.angle_beta   90.00
_cell.angle_gamma   90.00
#
_symmetry.space_group_name_H-M   'P 1'
#
loop_
_entity.id
_entity.type
_entity.pdbx_description
1 polymer ?
#
loop_
_entity_poly.entity_id
_entity_poly.type
_entity_poly.pdbx_seq_one_letter_code
_entity_poly.pdbx_strand_id
1 'polypeptide(L)'
;MKNKIYFFVLLLFTFPLTSLLQSEPSFNGSTPGCSGSGCHSFSGGDVSASILNNFQVQVTVSGTSSKVGGELVDENGTVVAVINSTNANPFILTAPSSGSFTINAGYDNPSKRWDSASVVISVASNDSLFFAQGSEWKYLDDGSDQDNVWQELAFDDSQWSVGHGHMGYGEGDETTLLEPGHITYYFRKIVSVPDTSLLDSIYFNIVHDDGAVAYVNGTEVLRSALMPPGPITYLTGTTTFIPNDLENDFWTYKIDKSYFQNGDNIIAIEVHNHNTSSSDISFDCYVSDTYVVEYQTDGPYVFYRNGEIVVKTIES
;
A
#
# COMPACT_ATOMS: atom_id res chain seq x y z
N MET A 1 -22.60 24.37 -76.87
CA MET A 1 -21.42 23.91 -76.10
C MET A 1 -21.92 22.98 -75.00
N LYS A 2 -21.42 21.73 -74.91
CA LYS A 2 -21.84 20.76 -73.88
C LYS A 2 -20.68 20.55 -72.91
N ASN A 3 -20.82 20.99 -71.66
CA ASN A 3 -19.82 20.74 -70.62
C ASN A 3 -19.87 19.26 -70.21
N LYS A 4 -18.73 18.57 -70.27
CA LYS A 4 -18.54 17.27 -69.62
C LYS A 4 -17.98 17.53 -68.21
N ILE A 5 -18.75 17.17 -67.20
CA ILE A 5 -18.28 17.13 -65.81
C ILE A 5 -17.60 15.76 -65.62
N TYR A 6 -16.34 15.77 -65.20
CA TYR A 6 -15.61 14.56 -64.83
C TYR A 6 -15.69 14.37 -63.32
N PHE A 7 -16.31 13.29 -62.87
CA PHE A 7 -16.27 12.87 -61.47
C PHE A 7 -14.95 12.13 -61.20
N PHE A 8 -14.15 12.65 -60.28
CA PHE A 8 -13.00 11.94 -59.72
C PHE A 8 -13.48 11.11 -58.54
N VAL A 9 -13.46 9.79 -58.65
CA VAL A 9 -13.74 8.88 -57.53
C VAL A 9 -12.43 8.61 -56.80
N LEU A 10 -12.27 9.23 -55.63
CA LEU A 10 -11.13 8.96 -54.74
C LEU A 10 -11.41 7.68 -53.94
N LEU A 11 -10.80 6.56 -54.33
CA LEU A 11 -10.82 5.36 -53.48
C LEU A 11 -9.93 5.59 -52.25
N LEU A 12 -10.56 5.88 -51.11
CA LEU A 12 -9.94 5.81 -49.79
C LEU A 12 -9.76 4.33 -49.40
N PHE A 13 -8.57 3.79 -49.65
CA PHE A 13 -8.14 2.54 -49.04
C PHE A 13 -7.81 2.80 -47.56
N THR A 14 -8.76 2.48 -46.69
CA THR A 14 -8.49 2.37 -45.25
C THR A 14 -7.69 1.09 -44.99
N PHE A 15 -6.36 1.21 -44.98
CA PHE A 15 -5.53 0.18 -44.37
C PHE A 15 -5.82 0.16 -42.86
N PRO A 16 -6.17 -0.98 -42.25
CA PRO A 16 -6.19 -1.08 -40.80
C PRO A 16 -4.76 -0.84 -40.32
N LEU A 17 -4.57 0.18 -39.49
CA LEU A 17 -3.29 0.47 -38.88
C LEU A 17 -3.05 -0.51 -37.73
N THR A 18 -2.76 -1.77 -38.07
CA THR A 18 -2.24 -2.73 -37.10
C THR A 18 -0.84 -2.27 -36.72
N SER A 19 -0.72 -1.57 -35.60
CA SER A 19 0.56 -1.33 -34.96
C SER A 19 1.16 -2.69 -34.61
N LEU A 20 2.14 -3.13 -35.40
CA LEU A 20 3.05 -4.18 -34.99
C LEU A 20 3.83 -3.61 -33.81
N LEU A 21 3.38 -3.91 -32.60
CA LEU A 21 4.02 -3.49 -31.36
C LEU A 21 5.39 -4.16 -31.33
N GLN A 22 6.40 -3.37 -31.64
CA GLN A 22 7.79 -3.78 -31.63
C GLN A 22 8.23 -3.83 -30.17
N SER A 23 8.71 -4.98 -29.71
CA SER A 23 9.33 -5.09 -28.39
C SER A 23 10.54 -4.14 -28.31
N GLU A 24 10.65 -3.41 -27.21
CA GLU A 24 11.56 -2.25 -27.10
C GLU A 24 13.01 -2.65 -26.74
N PRO A 25 13.29 -3.65 -25.86
CA PRO A 25 14.64 -4.17 -25.68
C PRO A 25 15.19 -4.73 -26.99
N SER A 26 16.39 -4.28 -27.39
CA SER A 26 17.07 -4.73 -28.61
C SER A 26 17.33 -6.25 -28.72
N PHE A 27 17.10 -6.98 -27.62
CA PHE A 27 17.24 -8.42 -27.50
C PHE A 27 15.95 -9.19 -27.80
N ASN A 28 14.79 -8.55 -27.67
CA ASN A 28 13.48 -9.19 -27.83
C ASN A 28 13.06 -9.11 -29.30
N GLY A 29 13.57 -10.05 -30.10
CA GLY A 29 13.41 -9.98 -31.55
C GLY A 29 11.96 -10.14 -32.03
N SER A 30 11.37 -9.06 -32.56
CA SER A 30 10.23 -9.20 -33.47
C SER A 30 10.70 -9.77 -34.82
N THR A 31 9.97 -10.73 -35.39
CA THR A 31 10.07 -11.02 -36.83
C THR A 31 8.71 -10.88 -37.51
N PRO A 32 8.67 -10.35 -38.75
CA PRO A 32 9.82 -10.19 -39.68
C PRO A 32 10.44 -8.79 -39.66
N GLY A 33 11.64 -8.62 -39.08
CA GLY A 33 12.29 -7.29 -39.05
C GLY A 33 13.58 -7.12 -38.24
N CYS A 34 14.37 -8.17 -37.96
CA CYS A 34 15.62 -8.03 -37.20
C CYS A 34 16.56 -6.99 -37.84
N SER A 35 17.03 -6.00 -37.07
CA SER A 35 17.99 -4.99 -37.55
C SER A 35 19.21 -4.88 -36.63
N GLY A 36 20.31 -4.31 -37.14
CA GLY A 36 21.55 -4.05 -36.39
C GLY A 36 22.41 -5.29 -36.10
N SER A 37 21.97 -6.17 -35.20
CA SER A 37 22.82 -7.22 -34.58
C SER A 37 22.45 -8.67 -34.95
N GLY A 38 21.27 -8.90 -35.52
CA GLY A 38 20.76 -10.23 -35.89
C GLY A 38 19.78 -10.81 -34.86
N CYS A 39 18.94 -11.75 -35.30
CA CYS A 39 17.80 -12.23 -34.51
C CYS A 39 18.24 -13.00 -33.24
N HIS A 40 17.53 -12.77 -32.14
CA HIS A 40 17.64 -13.61 -30.94
C HIS A 40 16.74 -14.84 -31.09
N SER A 41 17.22 -15.98 -30.59
CA SER A 41 16.46 -17.22 -30.55
C SER A 41 15.62 -17.30 -29.28
N PHE A 42 14.32 -17.59 -29.42
CA PHE A 42 13.49 -17.98 -28.28
C PHE A 42 14.01 -19.30 -27.70
N SER A 43 14.22 -19.37 -26.38
CA SER A 43 14.79 -20.57 -25.75
C SER A 43 13.89 -21.28 -24.73
N GLY A 44 12.94 -20.60 -24.09
CA GLY A 44 11.94 -21.23 -23.22
C GLY A 44 12.44 -21.68 -21.85
N GLY A 45 12.02 -20.99 -20.78
CA GLY A 45 12.38 -21.34 -19.40
C GLY A 45 13.69 -20.73 -18.91
N ASP A 46 14.14 -19.64 -19.55
CA ASP A 46 15.30 -18.86 -19.14
C ASP A 46 14.95 -17.57 -18.39
N VAL A 47 13.71 -17.07 -18.51
CA VAL A 47 13.24 -15.94 -17.73
C VAL A 47 12.44 -16.46 -16.53
N SER A 48 12.87 -16.06 -15.34
CA SER A 48 12.09 -16.23 -14.10
C SER A 48 11.87 -14.89 -13.42
N ALA A 49 10.79 -14.82 -12.64
CA ALA A 49 10.38 -13.59 -11.99
C ALA A 49 9.90 -13.86 -10.56
N SER A 50 10.27 -12.97 -9.64
CA SER A 50 9.70 -12.87 -8.29
C SER A 50 9.00 -11.51 -8.14
N ILE A 51 7.79 -11.53 -7.59
CA ILE A 51 7.05 -10.31 -7.26
C ILE A 51 7.67 -9.71 -5.99
N LEU A 52 7.85 -8.40 -6.00
CA LEU A 52 8.25 -7.58 -4.86
C LEU A 52 7.11 -6.60 -4.53
N ASN A 53 7.29 -5.79 -3.49
CA ASN A 53 6.32 -4.76 -3.09
C ASN A 53 6.27 -3.61 -4.12
N ASN A 54 5.30 -2.70 -3.99
CA ASN A 54 5.17 -1.48 -4.81
C ASN A 54 5.15 -1.76 -6.34
N PHE A 55 4.43 -2.80 -6.76
CA PHE A 55 4.32 -3.26 -8.16
C PHE A 55 5.65 -3.62 -8.85
N GLN A 56 6.71 -3.87 -8.08
CA GLN A 56 8.01 -4.25 -8.60
C GLN A 56 8.07 -5.76 -8.88
N VAL A 57 8.78 -6.12 -9.96
CA VAL A 57 9.09 -7.50 -10.32
C VAL A 57 10.59 -7.63 -10.52
N GLN A 58 11.20 -8.52 -9.74
CA GLN A 58 12.59 -8.90 -9.91
C GLN A 58 12.67 -9.97 -11.01
N VAL A 59 13.27 -9.61 -12.15
CA VAL A 59 13.47 -10.47 -13.32
C VAL A 59 14.88 -11.05 -13.29
N THR A 60 14.99 -12.37 -13.42
CA THR A 60 16.26 -13.10 -13.58
C THR A 60 16.31 -13.73 -14.96
N VAL A 61 17.45 -13.60 -15.65
CA VAL A 61 17.66 -14.21 -16.98
C VAL A 61 18.78 -15.25 -16.92
N SER A 62 18.47 -16.50 -17.23
CA SER A 62 19.40 -17.63 -17.23
C SER A 62 20.42 -17.57 -18.38
N GLY A 63 21.64 -18.07 -18.15
CA GLY A 63 22.68 -18.21 -19.18
C GLY A 63 23.62 -17.00 -19.36
N THR A 64 23.41 -15.92 -18.62
CA THR A 64 24.38 -14.82 -18.45
C THR A 64 24.34 -14.28 -17.01
N SER A 65 25.38 -13.57 -16.57
CA SER A 65 25.42 -12.87 -15.27
C SER A 65 25.24 -11.35 -15.39
N SER A 66 25.19 -10.79 -16.60
CA SER A 66 25.08 -9.35 -16.84
C SER A 66 24.71 -9.05 -18.30
N LYS A 67 24.48 -7.78 -18.63
CA LYS A 67 24.09 -7.29 -19.97
C LYS A 67 22.81 -7.95 -20.49
N VAL A 68 21.81 -7.91 -19.62
CA VAL A 68 20.43 -8.33 -19.89
C VAL A 68 19.57 -7.10 -20.19
N GLY A 69 18.41 -7.31 -20.79
CA GLY A 69 17.35 -6.31 -20.89
C GLY A 69 15.98 -6.98 -20.86
N GLY A 70 14.94 -6.21 -20.63
CA GLY A 70 13.58 -6.73 -20.60
C GLY A 70 12.50 -5.67 -20.45
N GLU A 71 11.26 -6.08 -20.63
CA GLU A 71 10.06 -5.23 -20.60
C GLU A 71 8.90 -5.93 -19.89
N LEU A 72 7.95 -5.14 -19.37
CA LEU A 72 6.62 -5.57 -18.97
C LEU A 72 5.62 -5.14 -20.05
N VAL A 73 4.76 -6.09 -20.43
CA VAL A 73 3.70 -5.92 -21.43
C VAL A 73 2.35 -6.23 -20.78
N ASP A 74 1.38 -5.33 -20.89
CA ASP A 74 0.02 -5.51 -20.37
C ASP A 74 -0.83 -6.50 -21.19
N GLU A 75 -2.05 -6.77 -20.74
CA GLU A 75 -3.01 -7.64 -21.44
C GLU A 75 -3.46 -7.13 -22.82
N ASN A 76 -3.28 -5.83 -23.10
CA ASN A 76 -3.56 -5.20 -24.39
C ASN A 76 -2.36 -5.26 -25.35
N GLY A 77 -1.22 -5.77 -24.90
CA GLY A 77 0.04 -5.81 -25.66
C GLY A 77 0.91 -4.54 -25.51
N THR A 78 0.53 -3.61 -24.65
CA THR A 78 1.24 -2.34 -24.43
C THR A 78 2.49 -2.56 -23.57
N VAL A 79 3.65 -2.08 -24.03
CA VAL A 79 4.86 -2.01 -23.18
C VAL A 79 4.64 -0.93 -22.12
N VAL A 80 4.60 -1.33 -20.84
CA VAL A 80 4.34 -0.44 -19.70
C VAL A 80 5.60 -0.13 -18.87
N ALA A 81 6.63 -0.96 -18.97
CA ALA A 81 7.95 -0.71 -18.38
C ALA A 81 9.04 -1.35 -19.22
N VAL A 82 10.22 -0.73 -19.33
CA VAL A 82 11.33 -1.25 -20.15
C VAL A 82 12.71 -0.90 -19.58
N ILE A 83 13.62 -1.86 -19.63
CA ILE A 83 15.06 -1.67 -19.45
C ILE A 83 15.77 -2.23 -20.69
N ASN A 84 16.25 -1.32 -21.54
CA ASN A 84 16.90 -1.67 -22.80
C ASN A 84 18.21 -2.45 -22.61
N SER A 85 19.00 -2.13 -21.58
CA SER A 85 20.14 -2.94 -21.14
C SER A 85 20.59 -2.56 -19.74
N THR A 86 21.02 -3.55 -18.94
CA THR A 86 21.61 -3.37 -17.61
C THR A 86 22.69 -4.41 -17.32
N ASN A 87 23.66 -4.05 -16.48
CA ASN A 87 24.64 -5.00 -15.96
C ASN A 87 24.11 -5.83 -14.78
N ALA A 88 22.98 -5.44 -14.19
CA ALA A 88 22.35 -6.17 -13.09
C ALA A 88 21.57 -7.38 -13.63
N ASN A 89 21.85 -8.57 -13.08
CA ASN A 89 21.02 -9.76 -13.27
C ASN A 89 21.01 -10.51 -11.92
N PRO A 90 19.89 -10.52 -11.18
CA PRO A 90 18.58 -9.99 -11.55
C PRO A 90 18.50 -8.46 -11.67
N PHE A 91 17.43 -7.98 -12.30
CA PHE A 91 17.05 -6.56 -12.38
C PHE A 91 15.57 -6.37 -12.01
N ILE A 92 15.12 -5.13 -11.86
CA ILE A 92 13.74 -4.81 -11.45
C ILE A 92 13.02 -4.07 -12.57
N LEU A 93 11.76 -4.45 -12.84
CA LEU A 93 10.79 -3.68 -13.61
C LEU A 93 9.62 -3.32 -12.69
N THR A 94 9.04 -2.14 -12.83
CA THR A 94 7.89 -1.68 -12.03
C THR A 94 6.67 -1.54 -12.92
N ALA A 95 5.58 -2.22 -12.58
CA ALA A 95 4.31 -2.05 -13.29
C ALA A 95 3.57 -0.77 -12.84
N PRO A 96 2.74 -0.15 -13.68
CA PRO A 96 1.96 1.03 -13.32
C PRO A 96 0.76 0.73 -12.41
N SER A 97 0.38 -0.55 -12.27
CA SER A 97 -0.75 -1.03 -11.48
C SER A 97 -0.62 -2.53 -11.22
N SER A 98 -1.50 -3.08 -10.38
CA SER A 98 -1.73 -4.53 -10.34
C SER A 98 -2.35 -5.03 -11.66
N GLY A 99 -2.17 -6.32 -11.96
CA GLY A 99 -2.65 -6.94 -13.19
C GLY A 99 -1.85 -8.18 -13.63
N SER A 100 -2.24 -8.74 -14.77
CA SER A 100 -1.47 -9.78 -15.45
C SER A 100 -0.56 -9.14 -16.50
N PHE A 101 0.74 -9.47 -16.45
CA PHE A 101 1.75 -8.93 -17.36
C PHE A 101 2.57 -10.06 -17.98
N THR A 102 3.00 -9.84 -19.22
CA THR A 102 4.04 -10.65 -19.86
C THR A 102 5.38 -9.94 -19.72
N ILE A 103 6.38 -10.66 -19.22
CA ILE A 103 7.78 -10.23 -19.20
C ILE A 103 8.43 -10.80 -20.45
N ASN A 104 9.04 -9.95 -21.28
CA ASN A 104 9.94 -10.40 -22.35
C ASN A 104 11.36 -9.96 -21.97
N ALA A 105 12.31 -10.88 -21.84
CA ALA A 105 13.68 -10.54 -21.47
C ALA A 105 14.73 -11.43 -22.13
N GLY A 106 15.95 -10.91 -22.27
CA GLY A 106 17.01 -11.57 -23.04
C GLY A 106 18.39 -10.92 -22.95
N TYR A 107 19.33 -11.45 -23.74
CA TYR A 107 20.73 -11.03 -23.79
C TYR A 107 21.43 -11.45 -25.10
N ASP A 108 22.50 -10.71 -25.45
CA ASP A 108 23.30 -10.92 -26.67
C ASP A 108 24.44 -11.97 -26.53
N ASN A 109 25.02 -12.10 -25.33
CA ASN A 109 26.25 -12.85 -25.06
C ASN A 109 26.13 -13.72 -23.80
N PRO A 110 26.51 -15.01 -23.80
CA PRO A 110 27.33 -15.72 -24.79
C PRO A 110 26.64 -16.07 -26.12
N SER A 111 25.32 -15.97 -26.18
CA SER A 111 24.53 -16.18 -27.40
C SER A 111 23.26 -15.34 -27.35
N LYS A 112 22.75 -14.95 -28.53
CA LYS A 112 21.54 -14.15 -28.66
C LYS A 112 20.31 -14.96 -28.27
N ARG A 113 19.83 -14.81 -27.03
CA ARG A 113 18.64 -15.50 -26.51
C ARG A 113 17.66 -14.55 -25.87
N TRP A 114 16.39 -14.88 -26.00
CA TRP A 114 15.30 -14.23 -25.26
C TRP A 114 14.28 -15.29 -24.85
N ASP A 115 13.48 -14.96 -23.86
CA ASP A 115 12.39 -15.80 -23.37
C ASP A 115 11.28 -14.92 -22.77
N SER A 116 10.12 -15.52 -22.53
CA SER A 116 8.94 -14.85 -21.99
C SER A 116 8.40 -15.57 -20.77
N ALA A 117 8.08 -14.82 -19.71
CA ALA A 117 7.37 -15.32 -18.54
C ALA A 117 6.09 -14.51 -18.30
N SER A 118 5.06 -15.15 -17.73
CA SER A 118 3.88 -14.42 -17.25
C SER A 118 3.98 -14.20 -15.75
N VAL A 119 3.59 -13.01 -15.29
CA VAL A 119 3.48 -12.66 -13.87
C VAL A 119 2.10 -12.07 -13.62
N VAL A 120 1.45 -12.50 -12.54
CA VAL A 120 0.27 -11.81 -12.02
C VAL A 120 0.76 -10.95 -10.87
N ILE A 121 0.97 -9.66 -11.14
CA ILE A 121 1.26 -8.68 -10.09
C ILE A 121 -0.06 -8.42 -9.39
N SER A 122 -0.39 -9.27 -8.42
CA SER A 122 -1.21 -8.81 -7.31
C SER A 122 -0.43 -7.72 -6.59
N VAL A 123 -1.15 -6.82 -5.94
CA VAL A 123 -0.59 -6.09 -4.80
C VAL A 123 0.01 -7.13 -3.84
N ALA A 124 1.19 -6.86 -3.28
CA ALA A 124 1.73 -7.68 -2.19
C ALA A 124 0.63 -7.74 -1.13
N SER A 125 0.20 -8.96 -0.77
CA SER A 125 -1.16 -9.22 -0.26
C SER A 125 -1.59 -8.19 0.79
N ASN A 126 -2.34 -7.18 0.35
CA ASN A 126 -2.80 -6.11 1.22
C ASN A 126 -3.55 -6.75 2.38
N ASP A 127 -3.27 -6.30 3.59
CA ASP A 127 -3.84 -6.91 4.77
C ASP A 127 -5.36 -6.95 4.66
N SER A 128 -5.99 -7.99 5.22
CA SER A 128 -7.44 -8.00 5.37
C SER A 128 -7.87 -6.72 6.07
N LEU A 129 -8.97 -6.07 5.64
CA LEU A 129 -9.55 -4.93 6.36
C LEU A 129 -9.68 -5.20 7.85
N PHE A 130 -9.99 -6.43 8.23
CA PHE A 130 -9.95 -6.87 9.62
C PHE A 130 -8.57 -7.48 9.93
N PHE A 131 -7.83 -6.82 10.82
CA PHE A 131 -6.49 -7.17 11.26
C PHE A 131 -6.35 -6.95 12.77
N ALA A 132 -5.39 -7.64 13.40
CA ALA A 132 -5.20 -7.66 14.85
C ALA A 132 -4.24 -6.56 15.34
N GLN A 133 -4.24 -6.32 16.66
CA GLN A 133 -3.25 -5.46 17.34
C GLN A 133 -1.83 -5.96 17.10
N GLY A 134 -0.86 -5.06 17.19
CA GLY A 134 0.54 -5.33 16.85
C GLY A 134 0.78 -5.58 15.36
N SER A 135 -0.11 -5.11 14.49
CA SER A 135 0.05 -5.19 13.04
C SER A 135 1.20 -4.30 12.55
N GLU A 136 1.77 -4.68 11.40
CA GLU A 136 2.77 -3.86 10.71
C GLU A 136 2.13 -2.61 10.08
N TRP A 137 2.77 -1.45 10.24
CA TRP A 137 2.39 -0.16 9.65
C TRP A 137 3.60 0.46 8.95
N LYS A 138 3.35 1.20 7.85
CA LYS A 138 4.29 2.22 7.40
C LYS A 138 4.14 3.45 8.27
N TYR A 139 5.24 4.08 8.64
CA TYR A 139 5.20 5.27 9.50
C TYR A 139 6.23 6.33 9.12
N LEU A 140 5.94 7.56 9.54
CA LEU A 140 6.84 8.70 9.46
C LEU A 140 6.76 9.52 10.75
N ASP A 141 7.92 9.70 11.37
CA ASP A 141 8.14 10.27 12.70
C ASP A 141 9.18 11.40 12.71
N ASP A 142 9.43 12.04 11.55
CA ASP A 142 10.43 13.12 11.41
C ASP A 142 9.89 14.53 11.68
N GLY A 143 8.61 14.64 12.02
CA GLY A 143 7.90 15.90 12.26
C GLY A 143 7.75 16.80 11.04
N SER A 144 7.89 16.26 9.82
CA SER A 144 7.69 17.01 8.57
C SER A 144 6.21 17.22 8.21
N ASP A 145 5.95 18.22 7.37
CA ASP A 145 4.63 18.47 6.80
C ASP A 145 4.40 17.58 5.57
N GLN A 146 3.40 16.69 5.64
CA GLN A 146 3.02 15.80 4.54
C GLN A 146 1.87 16.38 3.68
N ASP A 147 1.43 17.61 3.98
CA ASP A 147 0.25 18.25 3.39
C ASP A 147 -0.96 17.28 3.46
N ASN A 148 -1.80 17.24 2.42
CA ASN A 148 -2.96 16.34 2.32
C ASN A 148 -2.75 15.25 1.26
N VAL A 149 -1.53 15.07 0.75
CA VAL A 149 -1.22 14.14 -0.37
C VAL A 149 -0.71 12.79 0.07
N TRP A 150 -0.27 12.64 1.33
CA TRP A 150 -0.51 11.40 2.07
C TRP A 150 -2.05 11.24 2.27
N GLN A 151 -2.55 10.38 3.17
CA GLN A 151 -3.98 10.01 3.26
C GLN A 151 -4.56 9.28 2.02
N GLU A 152 -4.03 9.53 0.82
CA GLU A 152 -4.41 8.97 -0.48
C GLU A 152 -3.71 7.65 -0.80
N LEU A 153 -4.39 6.81 -1.59
CA LEU A 153 -3.91 5.45 -1.94
C LEU A 153 -2.73 5.50 -2.92
N ALA A 154 -2.67 6.52 -3.78
CA ALA A 154 -1.65 6.66 -4.81
C ALA A 154 -0.33 7.33 -4.34
N PHE A 155 -0.23 7.68 -3.05
CA PHE A 155 0.95 8.30 -2.48
C PHE A 155 2.14 7.33 -2.38
N ASP A 156 3.33 7.79 -2.80
CA ASP A 156 4.57 7.01 -2.72
C ASP A 156 5.19 7.10 -1.31
N ASP A 157 4.76 6.19 -0.44
CA ASP A 157 5.32 5.94 0.88
C ASP A 157 6.52 4.96 0.85
N SER A 158 7.24 4.82 -0.28
CA SER A 158 8.41 3.91 -0.36
C SER A 158 9.59 4.32 0.52
N GLN A 159 9.64 5.58 0.98
CA GLN A 159 10.68 6.09 1.88
C GLN A 159 10.25 6.09 3.35
N TRP A 160 9.00 5.73 3.66
CA TRP A 160 8.51 5.64 5.04
C TRP A 160 9.07 4.38 5.70
N SER A 161 9.34 4.49 7.00
CA SER A 161 9.79 3.37 7.82
C SER A 161 8.67 2.33 7.99
N VAL A 162 9.04 1.12 8.42
CA VAL A 162 8.10 0.02 8.66
C VAL A 162 8.32 -0.51 10.07
N GLY A 163 7.24 -0.63 10.84
CA GLY A 163 7.29 -1.10 12.23
C GLY A 163 5.97 -1.76 12.65
N HIS A 164 5.97 -2.41 13.80
CA HIS A 164 4.80 -3.09 14.37
C HIS A 164 4.30 -2.35 15.61
N GLY A 165 2.98 -2.31 15.81
CA GLY A 165 2.38 -1.95 17.09
C GLY A 165 2.90 -2.86 18.23
N HIS A 166 3.04 -2.40 19.47
CA HIS A 166 2.86 -1.03 19.95
C HIS A 166 3.98 -0.09 19.44
N MET A 167 3.65 1.11 18.96
CA MET A 167 4.60 2.09 18.44
C MET A 167 4.59 3.34 19.31
N GLY A 168 5.75 3.83 19.74
CA GLY A 168 5.77 4.97 20.66
C GLY A 168 7.13 5.40 21.17
N TYR A 169 7.13 6.19 22.23
CA TYR A 169 8.26 6.35 23.15
C TYR A 169 7.75 6.77 24.54
N GLY A 170 8.56 6.58 25.57
CA GLY A 170 8.35 7.14 26.92
C GLY A 170 7.95 6.12 27.99
N GLU A 171 7.30 5.03 27.59
CA GLU A 171 6.63 4.10 28.49
C GLU A 171 7.42 2.79 28.70
N GLY A 172 8.20 2.36 27.71
CA GLY A 172 9.11 1.21 27.79
C GLY A 172 8.49 -0.14 27.42
N ASP A 173 7.29 -0.16 26.85
CA ASP A 173 6.61 -1.32 26.29
C ASP A 173 6.58 -1.34 24.74
N GLU A 174 7.23 -0.36 24.11
CA GLU A 174 7.13 -0.10 22.68
C GLU A 174 7.84 -1.19 21.86
N THR A 175 7.11 -1.79 20.93
CA THR A 175 7.65 -2.75 19.95
C THR A 175 8.40 -2.01 18.84
N THR A 176 7.93 -0.83 18.45
CA THR A 176 8.64 0.10 17.56
C THR A 176 8.85 1.43 18.27
N LEU A 177 10.12 1.80 18.50
CA LEU A 177 10.48 3.10 19.03
C LEU A 177 10.36 4.19 17.95
N LEU A 178 9.69 5.30 18.27
CA LEU A 178 9.54 6.49 17.43
C LEU A 178 10.47 7.62 17.91
N GLU A 179 10.88 8.51 17.01
CA GLU A 179 11.72 9.66 17.36
C GLU A 179 10.92 10.74 18.14
N PRO A 180 11.41 11.24 19.30
CA PRO A 180 10.66 12.13 20.17
C PRO A 180 10.75 13.62 19.80
N GLY A 181 9.75 14.39 20.25
CA GLY A 181 9.76 15.86 20.17
C GLY A 181 8.97 16.45 18.99
N HIS A 182 8.14 15.65 18.34
CA HIS A 182 7.23 16.10 17.29
C HIS A 182 5.79 16.24 17.82
N ILE A 183 4.98 17.05 17.13
CA ILE A 183 3.54 17.11 17.41
C ILE A 183 2.84 15.97 16.71
N THR A 184 3.16 15.71 15.43
CA THR A 184 2.40 14.80 14.57
C THR A 184 3.26 13.63 14.10
N TYR A 185 2.67 12.44 14.15
CA TYR A 185 3.25 11.17 13.72
C TYR A 185 2.27 10.50 12.76
N TYR A 186 2.74 10.02 11.62
CA TYR A 186 1.88 9.52 10.55
C TYR A 186 2.02 8.02 10.37
N PHE A 187 0.89 7.34 10.17
CA PHE A 187 0.80 5.89 9.97
C PHE A 187 -0.05 5.58 8.74
N ARG A 188 0.38 4.60 7.93
CA ARG A 188 -0.27 4.19 6.68
C ARG A 188 -0.32 2.66 6.56
N LYS A 189 -1.48 2.14 6.15
CA LYS A 189 -1.71 0.71 5.90
C LYS A 189 -2.70 0.51 4.77
N ILE A 190 -2.27 -0.19 3.71
CA ILE A 190 -3.16 -0.58 2.60
C ILE A 190 -3.84 -1.89 2.97
N VAL A 191 -5.17 -1.92 2.87
CA VAL A 191 -6.00 -3.08 3.18
C VAL A 191 -6.87 -3.49 1.99
N SER A 192 -7.16 -4.78 1.88
CA SER A 192 -8.04 -5.33 0.86
C SER A 192 -9.46 -5.56 1.39
N VAL A 193 -10.45 -5.09 0.63
CA VAL A 193 -11.88 -5.34 0.83
C VAL A 193 -12.43 -6.05 -0.40
N PRO A 194 -12.58 -7.39 -0.39
CA PRO A 194 -13.05 -8.12 -1.56
C PRO A 194 -14.44 -7.71 -2.04
N ASP A 195 -15.36 -7.42 -1.11
CA ASP A 195 -16.71 -6.95 -1.40
C ASP A 195 -17.27 -6.11 -0.23
N THR A 196 -17.39 -4.79 -0.43
CA THR A 196 -17.97 -3.83 0.53
C THR A 196 -19.45 -4.11 0.86
N SER A 197 -20.17 -4.84 0.01
CA SER A 197 -21.56 -5.20 0.29
C SER A 197 -21.69 -6.14 1.49
N LEU A 198 -20.65 -6.94 1.75
CA LEU A 198 -20.57 -7.91 2.86
C LEU A 198 -20.14 -7.30 4.21
N LEU A 199 -19.70 -6.02 4.23
CA LEU A 199 -19.33 -5.36 5.48
C LEU A 199 -20.59 -4.93 6.24
N ASP A 200 -20.76 -5.37 7.48
CA ASP A 200 -21.90 -4.99 8.34
C ASP A 200 -21.53 -3.89 9.36
N SER A 201 -20.31 -3.94 9.89
CA SER A 201 -19.73 -2.91 10.75
C SER A 201 -18.21 -2.93 10.65
N ILE A 202 -17.60 -1.79 10.93
CA ILE A 202 -16.15 -1.58 10.91
C ILE A 202 -15.85 -0.76 12.15
N TYR A 203 -14.98 -1.28 13.00
CA TYR A 203 -14.52 -0.60 14.21
C TYR A 203 -13.01 -0.43 14.12
N PHE A 204 -12.55 0.82 14.16
CA PHE A 204 -11.15 1.14 14.36
C PHE A 204 -10.93 1.20 15.87
N ASN A 205 -10.07 0.34 16.40
CA ASN A 205 -9.68 0.34 17.80
C ASN A 205 -8.26 0.88 17.82
N ILE A 206 -8.09 2.08 18.37
CA ILE A 206 -6.86 2.85 18.26
C ILE A 206 -6.37 3.18 19.67
N VAL A 207 -5.15 2.79 20.01
CA VAL A 207 -4.39 3.51 21.04
C VAL A 207 -3.87 4.78 20.37
N HIS A 208 -4.14 5.92 20.99
CA HIS A 208 -3.59 7.21 20.57
C HIS A 208 -3.26 8.02 21.81
N ASP A 209 -2.06 8.57 21.87
CA ASP A 209 -1.68 9.56 22.86
C ASP A 209 -1.18 10.83 22.14
N ASP A 210 -1.74 12.02 22.32
CA ASP A 210 -2.99 12.33 23.02
C ASP A 210 -4.22 12.20 22.11
N GLY A 211 -4.06 12.47 20.82
CA GLY A 211 -5.16 12.65 19.88
C GLY A 211 -4.91 11.97 18.54
N ALA A 212 -5.97 11.66 17.81
CA ALA A 212 -5.86 11.05 16.49
C ALA A 212 -6.86 11.63 15.50
N VAL A 213 -6.46 11.67 14.23
CA VAL A 213 -7.33 11.86 13.08
C VAL A 213 -7.09 10.68 12.13
N ALA A 214 -8.15 10.04 11.66
CA ALA A 214 -8.03 8.94 10.71
C ALA A 214 -8.78 9.22 9.41
N TYR A 215 -8.16 8.79 8.33
CA TYR A 215 -8.58 8.97 6.95
C TYR A 215 -8.71 7.60 6.29
N VAL A 216 -9.73 7.44 5.46
CA VAL A 216 -9.89 6.30 4.56
C VAL A 216 -10.03 6.85 3.16
N ASN A 217 -9.14 6.45 2.26
CA ASN A 217 -9.10 6.92 0.86
C ASN A 217 -9.17 8.46 0.75
N GLY A 218 -8.26 9.17 1.41
CA GLY A 218 -8.20 10.65 1.44
C GLY A 218 -9.34 11.35 2.19
N THR A 219 -10.33 10.64 2.71
CA THR A 219 -11.48 11.23 3.42
C THR A 219 -11.33 11.10 4.93
N GLU A 220 -11.41 12.21 5.68
CA GLU A 220 -11.47 12.18 7.15
C GLU A 220 -12.72 11.41 7.61
N VAL A 221 -12.51 10.31 8.35
CA VAL A 221 -13.59 9.45 8.87
C VAL A 221 -13.73 9.53 10.40
N LEU A 222 -12.69 10.00 11.07
CA LEU A 222 -12.57 10.00 12.52
C LEU A 222 -11.68 11.16 12.97
N ARG A 223 -12.09 11.79 14.07
CA ARG A 223 -11.29 12.72 14.88
C ARG A 223 -11.55 12.41 16.35
N SER A 224 -10.51 12.14 17.14
CA SER A 224 -10.65 11.85 18.57
C SER A 224 -11.05 13.09 19.37
N ALA A 225 -11.58 12.89 20.57
CA ALA A 225 -12.22 13.96 21.34
C ALA A 225 -11.30 15.11 21.77
N LEU A 226 -9.98 14.88 21.83
CA LEU A 226 -8.99 15.89 22.23
C LEU A 226 -8.49 16.76 21.06
N MET A 227 -8.69 16.32 19.81
CA MET A 227 -8.33 17.09 18.63
C MET A 227 -9.27 18.30 18.43
N PRO A 228 -8.72 19.50 18.17
CA PRO A 228 -9.54 20.71 18.04
C PRO A 228 -10.45 20.69 16.80
N PRO A 229 -11.56 21.44 16.80
CA PRO A 229 -12.39 21.63 15.62
C PRO A 229 -11.73 22.57 14.60
N GLY A 230 -11.99 22.33 13.32
CA GLY A 230 -11.48 23.14 12.21
C GLY A 230 -10.36 22.45 11.42
N PRO A 231 -9.58 23.20 10.62
CA PRO A 231 -8.44 22.64 9.90
C PRO A 231 -7.39 22.08 10.86
N ILE A 232 -6.94 20.85 10.60
CA ILE A 232 -5.78 20.24 11.27
C ILE A 232 -4.55 20.47 10.39
N THR A 233 -3.39 20.58 11.03
CA THR A 233 -2.07 20.68 10.42
C THR A 233 -1.08 19.89 11.26
N TYR A 234 0.10 19.60 10.74
CA TYR A 234 1.15 18.88 11.49
C TYR A 234 1.65 19.60 12.77
N LEU A 235 1.27 20.87 12.97
CA LEU A 235 1.55 21.67 14.18
C LEU A 235 0.33 21.84 15.11
N THR A 236 -0.80 21.22 14.78
CA THR A 236 -2.02 21.29 15.57
C THR A 236 -1.94 20.28 16.72
N GLY A 237 -1.55 20.74 17.90
CA GLY A 237 -1.63 19.91 19.11
C GLY A 237 -3.07 19.72 19.59
N THR A 238 -3.26 18.72 20.44
CA THR A 238 -4.53 18.49 21.16
C THR A 238 -4.90 19.62 22.10
N THR A 239 -6.17 19.65 22.53
CA THR A 239 -6.70 20.66 23.45
C THR A 239 -6.27 20.48 24.91
N THR A 240 -5.89 19.26 25.29
CA THR A 240 -5.32 18.84 26.58
C THR A 240 -4.70 17.46 26.38
N PHE A 241 -3.99 16.95 27.39
CA PHE A 241 -3.38 15.62 27.36
C PHE A 241 -4.32 14.48 27.82
N ILE A 242 -4.03 13.24 27.42
CA ILE A 242 -4.64 12.02 27.98
C ILE A 242 -4.08 11.77 29.40
N PRO A 243 -4.88 11.22 30.34
CA PRO A 243 -4.36 10.76 31.64
C PRO A 243 -3.48 9.50 31.51
N ASN A 244 -2.35 9.45 32.22
CA ASN A 244 -1.39 8.34 32.15
C ASN A 244 -1.92 6.93 32.47
N ASP A 245 -3.11 6.81 33.07
CA ASP A 245 -3.77 5.51 33.25
C ASP A 245 -4.59 5.06 32.02
N LEU A 246 -4.62 5.85 30.94
CA LEU A 246 -5.39 5.64 29.70
C LEU A 246 -4.54 5.80 28.41
N GLU A 247 -3.25 6.12 28.50
CA GLU A 247 -2.34 6.33 27.34
C GLU A 247 -2.18 5.06 26.48
N ASN A 248 -2.44 3.88 27.06
CA ASN A 248 -2.41 2.56 26.40
C ASN A 248 -3.78 1.91 26.17
N ASP A 249 -4.89 2.61 26.46
CA ASP A 249 -6.23 2.06 26.26
C ASP A 249 -6.66 2.13 24.78
N PHE A 250 -7.27 1.06 24.27
CA PHE A 250 -7.86 1.06 22.93
C PHE A 250 -9.19 1.84 22.90
N TRP A 251 -9.20 2.96 22.18
CA TRP A 251 -10.40 3.75 21.90
C TRP A 251 -11.10 3.22 20.65
N THR A 252 -12.33 2.72 20.81
CA THR A 252 -13.09 2.13 19.69
C THR A 252 -13.99 3.13 18.98
N TYR A 253 -13.80 3.26 17.66
CA TYR A 253 -14.52 4.16 16.78
C TYR A 253 -15.24 3.41 15.66
N LYS A 254 -16.55 3.65 15.50
CA LYS A 254 -17.33 3.05 14.40
C LYS A 254 -17.15 3.85 13.12
N ILE A 255 -16.65 3.20 12.07
CA ILE A 255 -16.47 3.79 10.74
C ILE A 255 -17.60 3.34 9.81
N ASP A 256 -18.10 4.24 8.96
CA ASP A 256 -19.09 3.89 7.94
C ASP A 256 -18.44 3.15 6.77
N LYS A 257 -19.08 2.09 6.26
CA LYS A 257 -18.52 1.31 5.15
C LYS A 257 -18.50 2.07 3.82
N SER A 258 -19.25 3.17 3.70
CA SER A 258 -19.27 4.02 2.50
C SER A 258 -17.96 4.73 2.20
N TYR A 259 -17.02 4.79 3.14
CA TYR A 259 -15.66 5.28 2.90
C TYR A 259 -14.77 4.23 2.20
N PHE A 260 -15.19 2.96 2.17
CA PHE A 260 -14.44 1.87 1.55
C PHE A 260 -14.96 1.53 0.16
N GLN A 261 -14.07 1.06 -0.70
CA GLN A 261 -14.33 0.55 -2.05
C GLN A 261 -13.94 -0.93 -2.16
N ASN A 262 -14.44 -1.62 -3.19
CA ASN A 262 -13.98 -2.99 -3.47
C ASN A 262 -12.52 -2.96 -3.99
N GLY A 263 -11.71 -3.93 -3.54
CA GLY A 263 -10.28 -3.95 -3.78
C GLY A 263 -9.52 -3.17 -2.70
N ASP A 264 -8.58 -2.35 -3.14
CA ASP A 264 -7.62 -1.70 -2.24
C ASP A 264 -8.19 -0.43 -1.61
N ASN A 265 -7.88 -0.26 -0.33
CA ASN A 265 -8.21 0.92 0.45
C ASN A 265 -6.97 1.31 1.26
N ILE A 266 -6.73 2.61 1.42
CA ILE A 266 -5.73 3.11 2.35
C ILE A 266 -6.42 3.48 3.67
N ILE A 267 -5.88 3.00 4.79
CA ILE A 267 -6.12 3.57 6.12
C ILE A 267 -4.89 4.41 6.44
N ALA A 268 -5.12 5.66 6.80
CA ALA A 268 -4.08 6.61 7.16
C ALA A 268 -4.47 7.30 8.47
N ILE A 269 -3.55 7.37 9.43
CA ILE A 269 -3.80 7.90 10.77
C ILE A 269 -2.68 8.89 11.09
N GLU A 270 -3.04 10.06 11.61
CA GLU A 270 -2.12 10.99 12.26
C GLU A 270 -2.41 10.98 13.76
N VAL A 271 -1.37 10.77 14.58
CA VAL A 271 -1.43 10.87 16.04
C VAL A 271 -0.73 12.17 16.46
N HIS A 272 -1.34 12.89 17.39
CA HIS A 272 -0.99 14.24 17.78
C HIS A 272 -0.75 14.34 19.29
N ASN A 273 0.47 14.74 19.66
CA ASN A 273 0.81 15.22 20.99
C ASN A 273 0.22 16.62 21.25
N HIS A 274 0.01 16.96 22.52
CA HIS A 274 -0.40 18.29 22.94
C HIS A 274 0.60 19.38 22.53
N ASN A 275 1.89 19.06 22.54
CA ASN A 275 2.99 19.93 22.10
C ASN A 275 4.31 19.14 21.94
N THR A 276 5.34 19.79 21.38
CA THR A 276 6.70 19.23 21.18
C THR A 276 7.49 18.93 22.46
N SER A 277 6.88 19.00 23.64
CA SER A 277 7.50 18.68 24.93
C SER A 277 6.72 17.62 25.71
N SER A 278 5.87 16.83 25.03
CA SER A 278 5.39 15.55 25.56
C SER A 278 6.55 14.65 25.98
N SER A 279 6.35 13.86 27.02
CA SER A 279 7.30 12.84 27.48
C SER A 279 7.20 11.54 26.68
N ASP A 280 6.12 11.41 25.93
CA ASP A 280 5.49 10.17 25.50
C ASP A 280 4.86 10.32 24.10
N ILE A 281 4.57 9.19 23.48
CA ILE A 281 3.51 8.98 22.48
C ILE A 281 3.24 7.48 22.39
N SER A 282 1.99 7.08 22.18
CA SER A 282 1.58 5.68 22.02
C SER A 282 0.59 5.49 20.86
N PHE A 283 0.86 4.50 20.01
CA PHE A 283 0.05 4.11 18.86
C PHE A 283 0.05 2.59 18.62
N ASP A 284 -1.15 2.01 18.62
CA ASP A 284 -1.46 0.75 17.95
C ASP A 284 -2.87 0.88 17.36
N CYS A 285 -3.15 0.10 16.32
CA CYS A 285 -4.46 0.09 15.69
C CYS A 285 -4.80 -1.32 15.22
N TYR A 286 -6.04 -1.74 15.52
CA TYR A 286 -6.63 -2.95 14.96
C TYR A 286 -8.07 -2.70 14.52
N VAL A 287 -8.50 -3.46 13.51
CA VAL A 287 -9.80 -3.27 12.89
C VAL A 287 -10.65 -4.53 12.99
N SER A 288 -11.85 -4.39 13.55
CA SER A 288 -12.78 -5.49 13.80
C SER A 288 -14.15 -5.28 13.14
N ASP A 289 -14.82 -6.37 12.82
CA ASP A 289 -16.21 -6.41 12.33
C ASP A 289 -17.24 -6.29 13.47
N THR A 290 -16.77 -6.61 14.68
CA THR A 290 -17.53 -6.71 15.92
C THR A 290 -17.04 -5.66 16.92
N TYR A 291 -17.98 -5.10 17.68
CA TYR A 291 -17.66 -4.14 18.75
C TYR A 291 -17.11 -4.93 19.94
N VAL A 292 -15.79 -4.96 20.06
CA VAL A 292 -15.09 -5.59 21.18
C VAL A 292 -15.02 -4.58 22.31
N VAL A 293 -15.88 -4.74 23.31
CA VAL A 293 -15.61 -4.12 24.62
C VAL A 293 -14.74 -5.10 25.37
N GLU A 294 -13.44 -4.80 25.47
CA GLU A 294 -12.63 -5.38 26.53
C GLU A 294 -13.10 -4.76 27.85
N TYR A 295 -14.15 -5.35 28.41
CA TYR A 295 -14.35 -5.26 29.84
C TYR A 295 -13.14 -5.95 30.47
N GLN A 296 -12.16 -5.15 30.94
CA GLN A 296 -11.50 -5.43 32.21
C GLN A 296 -12.62 -5.90 33.14
N THR A 297 -12.65 -7.21 33.46
CA THR A 297 -13.72 -7.74 34.29
C THR A 297 -13.54 -7.15 35.67
N ASP A 298 -14.29 -6.08 35.92
CA ASP A 298 -14.22 -5.31 37.15
C ASP A 298 -14.32 -6.27 38.35
N GLY A 299 -13.53 -5.97 39.37
CA GLY A 299 -13.06 -6.96 40.34
C GLY A 299 -14.17 -7.83 40.96
N PRO A 300 -13.82 -9.04 41.44
CA PRO A 300 -14.78 -10.08 41.83
C PRO A 300 -15.95 -9.53 42.64
N TYR A 301 -17.19 -9.71 42.12
CA TYR A 301 -18.43 -9.17 42.67
C TYR A 301 -18.44 -9.18 44.21
N VAL A 302 -18.30 -7.99 44.81
CA VAL A 302 -18.27 -7.82 46.26
C VAL A 302 -19.69 -7.60 46.76
N PHE A 303 -20.18 -8.52 47.59
CA PHE A 303 -21.49 -8.38 48.23
C PHE A 303 -21.44 -8.67 49.73
N TYR A 304 -22.16 -7.85 50.48
CA TYR A 304 -22.30 -7.97 51.92
C TYR A 304 -23.46 -8.91 52.26
N ARG A 305 -23.18 -9.99 53.00
CA ARG A 305 -24.22 -10.89 53.50
C ARG A 305 -23.90 -11.33 54.92
N ASN A 306 -24.90 -11.26 55.81
CA ASN A 306 -24.79 -11.66 57.23
C ASN A 306 -23.64 -10.98 58.03
N GLY A 307 -23.16 -9.82 57.58
CA GLY A 307 -22.05 -9.09 58.22
C GLY A 307 -20.66 -9.43 57.70
N GLU A 308 -20.54 -10.28 56.67
CA GLU A 308 -19.27 -10.67 56.05
C GLU A 308 -19.18 -10.15 54.61
N ILE A 309 -17.95 -9.84 54.17
CA ILE A 309 -17.65 -9.48 52.78
C ILE A 309 -17.42 -10.78 52.01
N VAL A 310 -18.29 -11.07 51.05
CA VAL A 310 -18.11 -12.22 50.15
C VAL A 310 -17.58 -11.70 48.82
N VAL A 311 -16.43 -12.24 48.44
CA VAL A 311 -15.74 -11.96 47.17
C VAL A 311 -15.95 -13.17 46.26
N LYS A 312 -16.63 -12.97 45.12
CA LYS A 312 -16.86 -14.06 44.16
C LYS A 312 -16.20 -13.77 42.81
N THR A 313 -15.06 -14.41 42.57
CA THR A 313 -14.52 -14.58 41.22
C THR A 313 -15.41 -15.55 40.45
N ILE A 314 -15.76 -15.21 39.21
CA ILE A 314 -16.31 -16.16 38.25
C ILE A 314 -15.15 -16.51 37.33
N GLU A 315 -14.58 -17.69 37.54
CA GLU A 315 -13.63 -18.27 36.58
C GLU A 315 -14.41 -18.72 35.33
N SER A 316 -13.90 -18.38 34.15
CA SER A 316 -14.40 -18.80 32.83
C SER A 316 -13.62 -20.02 32.33
#